data_AF-A0A941AFJ9-F1
#
_entry.id   AF-A0A941AFJ9-F1
#
_cell.length_a   1.000
_cell.length_b   1.000
_cell.length_c   1.000
_cell.angle_alpha   90.00
_cell.angle_beta   90.00
_cell.angle_gamma   90.00
#
_symmetry.space_group_name_H-M   'P 1'
#
loop_
_entity.id
_entity.type
_entity.pdbx_description
1 polymer ?
#
loop_
_entity_poly.entity_id
_entity_poly.type
_entity_poly.pdbx_seq_one_letter_code
_entity_poly.pdbx_strand_id
1 'polypeptide(L)'
;MRTELPSIGKVSSEIFDEIILPQLGRKRPEILMGPRHGVDVGVVDLGHGQVMVTTTDPIFVVPPYGWERSGWFAIHILASDAVTSGIRPNYITMDLNLPLSMTREEFEALWAVMHRECD
;
A
#
# COMPACT_ATOMS: atom_id res chain seq x y z
N MET A 1 -23.40 22.41 4.83
CA MET A 1 -23.23 22.08 3.40
C MET A 1 -22.58 20.72 3.33
N ARG A 2 -22.92 19.88 2.34
CA ARG A 2 -22.17 18.63 2.09
C ARG A 2 -20.78 19.00 1.57
N THR A 3 -19.76 18.31 2.04
CA THR A 3 -18.41 18.49 1.50
C THR A 3 -18.37 17.93 0.07
N GLU A 4 -17.80 18.69 -0.86
CA GLU A 4 -17.64 18.27 -2.26
C GLU A 4 -16.31 17.56 -2.46
N LEU A 5 -16.24 16.67 -3.46
CA LEU A 5 -14.99 15.99 -3.81
C LEU A 5 -14.00 16.99 -4.43
N PRO A 6 -12.70 16.88 -4.12
CA PRO A 6 -11.68 17.75 -4.70
C PRO A 6 -11.54 17.48 -6.20
N SER A 7 -11.15 18.52 -6.96
CA SER A 7 -10.92 18.42 -8.40
C SER A 7 -9.63 17.67 -8.78
N ILE A 8 -8.70 17.51 -7.84
CA ILE A 8 -7.44 16.76 -8.01
C ILE A 8 -6.91 16.29 -6.65
N GLY A 9 -6.20 15.15 -6.65
CA GLY A 9 -5.45 14.65 -5.49
C GLY A 9 -6.24 13.74 -4.56
N LYS A 10 -5.80 13.65 -3.31
CA LYS A 10 -6.43 12.83 -2.26
C LYS A 10 -7.72 13.49 -1.77
N VAL A 11 -8.66 12.69 -1.26
CA VAL A 11 -9.87 13.19 -0.59
C VAL A 11 -9.52 14.04 0.63
N SER A 12 -10.36 15.02 0.96
CA SER A 12 -10.16 15.85 2.15
C SER A 12 -10.44 15.06 3.43
N SER A 13 -9.97 15.59 4.57
CA SER A 13 -10.25 15.02 5.89
C SER A 13 -11.74 14.93 6.17
N GLU A 14 -12.51 15.94 5.74
CA GLU A 14 -13.95 16.02 5.95
C GLU A 14 -14.68 14.95 5.13
N ILE A 15 -14.28 14.73 3.87
CA ILE A 15 -14.84 13.64 3.05
C ILE A 15 -14.53 12.28 3.68
N PHE A 16 -13.32 12.08 4.17
CA PHE A 16 -12.94 10.83 4.83
C PHE A 16 -13.78 10.58 6.09
N ASP A 17 -14.00 11.60 6.91
CA ASP A 17 -14.82 11.51 8.13
C ASP A 17 -16.32 11.34 7.84
N GLU A 18 -16.84 12.02 6.82
CA GLU A 18 -18.26 11.99 6.46
C GLU A 18 -18.66 10.71 5.70
N ILE A 19 -17.77 10.18 4.86
CA ILE A 19 -18.11 9.11 3.90
C ILE A 19 -17.41 7.79 4.23
N ILE A 20 -16.12 7.82 4.53
CA ILE A 20 -15.28 6.61 4.63
C ILE A 20 -15.35 6.01 6.03
N LEU A 21 -15.01 6.78 7.07
CA LEU A 21 -15.00 6.30 8.46
C LEU A 21 -16.32 5.68 8.95
N PRO A 22 -17.51 6.17 8.55
CA PRO A 22 -18.77 5.56 8.98
C PRO A 22 -19.06 4.22 8.31
N GLN A 23 -18.37 3.88 7.21
CA GLN A 23 -18.69 2.76 6.32
C GLN A 23 -17.56 1.73 6.21
N LEU A 24 -16.92 1.40 7.33
CA LEU A 24 -15.79 0.44 7.40
C LEU A 24 -16.22 -1.03 7.54
N GLY A 25 -17.52 -1.32 7.47
CA GLY A 25 -18.06 -2.66 7.65
C GLY A 25 -18.15 -3.10 9.12
N ARG A 26 -17.95 -4.40 9.37
CA ARG A 26 -18.15 -4.99 10.71
C ARG A 26 -17.02 -4.58 11.66
N LYS A 27 -17.38 -4.01 12.80
CA LYS A 27 -16.44 -3.78 13.91
C LYS A 27 -15.92 -5.12 14.44
N ARG A 28 -14.59 -5.22 14.52
CA ARG A 28 -13.85 -6.40 14.96
C ARG A 28 -12.92 -6.00 16.10
N PRO A 29 -13.01 -6.64 17.29
CA PRO A 29 -12.17 -6.28 18.44
C PRO A 29 -10.68 -6.48 18.19
N GLU A 30 -10.32 -7.38 17.27
CA GLU A 30 -8.94 -7.63 16.86
C GLU A 30 -8.33 -6.48 16.03
N ILE A 31 -9.12 -5.53 15.53
CA ILE A 31 -8.57 -4.36 14.82
C ILE A 31 -8.14 -3.32 15.86
N LEU A 32 -6.84 -3.29 16.16
CA LEU A 32 -6.24 -2.34 17.10
C LEU A 32 -6.12 -0.94 16.49
N MET A 33 -5.83 -0.86 15.19
CA MET A 33 -5.75 0.39 14.43
C MET A 33 -6.38 0.21 13.05
N GLY A 34 -7.52 0.88 12.84
CA GLY A 34 -8.15 1.01 11.53
C GLY A 34 -7.76 2.33 10.83
N PRO A 35 -8.39 2.64 9.69
CA PRO A 35 -8.13 3.86 8.92
C PRO A 35 -8.26 5.14 9.76
N ARG A 36 -7.28 6.04 9.66
CA ARG A 36 -7.25 7.35 10.34
C ARG A 36 -6.44 8.37 9.54
N HIS A 37 -6.63 9.66 9.83
CA HIS A 37 -5.80 10.73 9.28
C HIS A 37 -4.33 10.54 9.65
N GLY A 38 -3.46 10.56 8.63
CA GLY A 38 -2.00 10.47 8.81
C GLY A 38 -1.52 9.12 9.35
N VAL A 39 -2.31 8.06 9.20
CA VAL A 39 -1.91 6.70 9.56
C VAL A 39 -1.81 5.88 8.28
N ASP A 40 -0.60 5.41 7.98
CA ASP A 40 -0.28 4.69 6.74
C ASP A 40 -0.42 3.17 6.87
N VAL A 41 -0.81 2.67 8.07
CA VAL A 41 -0.89 1.24 8.37
C VAL A 41 -2.14 0.86 9.17
N GLY A 42 -2.65 -0.35 8.93
CA GLY A 42 -3.60 -1.03 9.80
C GLY A 42 -2.88 -1.97 10.77
N VAL A 43 -3.43 -2.14 11.97
CA VAL A 43 -2.89 -3.07 12.99
C VAL A 43 -3.97 -4.02 13.46
N VAL A 44 -3.68 -5.32 13.38
CA VAL A 44 -4.56 -6.40 13.82
C VAL A 44 -3.87 -7.24 14.90
N ASP A 45 -4.58 -7.51 15.99
CA ASP A 45 -4.17 -8.44 17.03
C ASP A 45 -4.33 -9.89 16.54
N LEU A 46 -3.23 -10.65 16.57
CA LEU A 46 -3.22 -12.08 16.24
C LEU A 46 -3.35 -12.96 17.50
N GLY A 47 -3.41 -12.35 18.68
CA GLY A 47 -3.35 -13.02 19.96
C GLY A 47 -1.91 -13.30 20.40
N HIS A 48 -1.76 -13.83 21.62
CA HIS A 48 -0.47 -14.25 22.19
C HIS A 48 0.62 -13.17 22.18
N GLY A 49 0.24 -11.90 22.26
CA GLY A 49 1.18 -10.77 22.23
C GLY A 49 1.77 -10.49 20.85
N GLN A 50 1.17 -11.00 19.78
CA GLN A 50 1.58 -10.77 18.40
C GLN A 50 0.57 -9.89 17.66
N VAL A 51 1.07 -9.01 16.80
CA VAL A 51 0.26 -8.17 15.93
C VAL A 51 0.71 -8.30 14.49
N MET A 52 -0.21 -8.11 13.56
CA MET A 52 0.08 -7.94 12.14
C MET A 52 -0.14 -6.48 11.77
N VAL A 53 0.91 -5.87 11.21
CA VAL A 53 0.81 -4.56 10.59
C VAL A 53 0.68 -4.74 9.09
N THR A 54 -0.31 -4.08 8.51
CA THR A 54 -0.59 -4.17 7.07
C THR A 54 -0.71 -2.79 6.48
N THR A 55 -0.06 -2.57 5.35
CA THR A 55 -0.36 -1.46 4.45
C THR A 55 -0.59 -2.03 3.06
N THR A 56 -1.23 -1.26 2.20
CA THR A 56 -1.46 -1.65 0.81
C THR A 56 -1.41 -0.41 -0.07
N ASP A 57 -0.70 -0.54 -1.17
CA ASP A 57 -0.73 0.41 -2.27
C ASP A 57 -0.66 -0.36 -3.59
N PRO A 58 -1.25 0.18 -4.67
CA PRO A 58 -1.05 -0.38 -6.00
C PRO A 58 0.45 -0.35 -6.36
N ILE A 59 0.96 -1.45 -6.91
CA ILE A 59 2.34 -1.45 -7.41
C ILE A 59 2.46 -0.44 -8.55
N PHE A 60 3.39 0.49 -8.36
CA PHE A 60 3.63 1.57 -9.31
C PHE A 60 4.83 1.25 -10.19
N VAL A 61 4.58 1.01 -11.48
CA VAL A 61 5.61 0.77 -12.50
C VAL A 61 5.65 1.97 -13.44
N VAL A 62 6.83 2.55 -13.65
CA VAL A 62 7.02 3.74 -14.49
C VAL A 62 7.99 3.41 -15.62
N PRO A 63 7.51 2.88 -16.76
CA PRO A 63 8.37 2.46 -17.86
C PRO A 63 9.39 3.52 -18.32
N PRO A 64 9.06 4.83 -18.37
CA PRO A 64 10.04 5.87 -18.70
C PRO A 64 11.26 5.95 -17.77
N TYR A 65 11.18 5.41 -16.55
CA TYR A 65 12.30 5.34 -15.60
C TYR A 65 13.18 4.10 -15.78
N GLY A 66 12.82 3.21 -16.69
CA GLY A 66 13.44 1.89 -16.87
C GLY A 66 12.84 0.83 -15.95
N TRP A 67 12.91 -0.42 -16.38
CA TRP A 67 12.28 -1.55 -15.70
C TRP A 67 12.95 -1.89 -14.36
N GLU A 68 14.27 -1.84 -14.28
CA GLU A 68 14.98 -2.10 -13.02
C GLU A 68 14.63 -1.07 -11.94
N ARG A 69 14.67 0.23 -12.29
CA ARG A 69 14.32 1.30 -11.35
C ARG A 69 12.85 1.24 -10.96
N SER A 70 11.97 0.89 -11.89
CA SER A 70 10.55 0.65 -11.59
C SER A 70 10.36 -0.50 -10.61
N GLY A 71 11.12 -1.59 -10.74
CA GLY A 71 11.06 -2.74 -9.83
C GLY A 71 11.53 -2.36 -8.42
N TRP A 72 12.55 -1.52 -8.33
CA TRP A 72 12.99 -0.96 -7.05
C TRP A 72 11.88 -0.11 -6.41
N PHE A 73 11.27 0.82 -7.15
CA PHE A 73 10.18 1.64 -6.63
C PHE A 73 8.95 0.81 -6.22
N ALA A 74 8.62 -0.22 -7.00
CA ALA A 74 7.50 -1.11 -6.72
C ALA A 74 7.57 -1.73 -5.32
N ILE A 75 8.77 -2.08 -4.85
CA ILE A 75 8.97 -2.64 -3.50
C ILE A 75 9.10 -1.54 -2.45
N HIS A 76 9.95 -0.54 -2.72
CA HIS A 76 10.34 0.43 -1.70
C HIS A 76 9.25 1.45 -1.35
N ILE A 77 8.30 1.73 -2.26
CA ILE A 77 7.13 2.56 -1.93
C ILE A 77 6.22 1.86 -0.91
N LEU A 78 5.88 0.58 -1.13
CA LEU A 78 5.06 -0.16 -0.18
C LEU A 78 5.82 -0.39 1.14
N ALA A 79 7.12 -0.69 1.05
CA ALA A 79 7.94 -0.87 2.23
C ALA A 79 8.06 0.41 3.06
N SER A 80 8.12 1.59 2.44
CA SER A 80 8.21 2.87 3.17
C SER A 80 7.02 3.11 4.08
N ASP A 81 5.81 2.78 3.62
CA ASP A 81 4.60 2.92 4.42
C ASP A 81 4.58 1.92 5.56
N ALA A 82 4.98 0.67 5.30
CA ALA A 82 5.04 -0.37 6.32
C ALA A 82 6.00 0.00 7.46
N VAL A 83 7.18 0.57 7.15
CA VAL A 83 8.19 0.91 8.16
C VAL A 83 7.84 2.15 8.98
N THR A 84 6.82 2.94 8.61
CA THR A 84 6.30 4.02 9.48
C THR A 84 5.80 3.49 10.83
N SER A 85 5.42 2.20 10.89
CA SER A 85 5.04 1.50 12.12
C SER A 85 6.20 1.21 13.07
N GLY A 86 7.45 1.32 12.61
CA GLY A 86 8.64 0.88 13.33
C GLY A 86 8.83 -0.63 13.37
N ILE A 87 7.97 -1.41 12.72
CA ILE A 87 8.03 -2.87 12.65
C ILE A 87 8.67 -3.29 11.32
N ARG A 88 9.58 -4.26 11.37
CA ARG A 88 10.24 -4.81 10.18
C ARG A 88 9.22 -5.55 9.31
N PRO A 89 9.10 -5.23 8.00
CA PRO A 89 8.26 -6.01 7.08
C PRO A 89 8.74 -7.47 6.99
N ASN A 90 7.81 -8.41 7.03
CA ASN A 90 8.08 -9.85 6.93
C ASN A 90 7.48 -10.51 5.69
N TYR A 91 6.43 -9.90 5.13
CA TYR A 91 5.65 -10.43 4.03
C TYR A 91 5.22 -9.29 3.12
N ILE A 92 5.00 -9.59 1.85
CA ILE A 92 4.44 -8.66 0.87
C ILE A 92 3.44 -9.39 -0.02
N THR A 93 2.32 -8.74 -0.30
CA THR A 93 1.34 -9.16 -1.30
C THR A 93 1.33 -8.14 -2.42
N MET A 94 1.37 -8.62 -3.66
CA MET A 94 1.59 -7.78 -4.84
C MET A 94 0.41 -7.89 -5.80
N ASP A 95 -0.13 -6.75 -6.24
CA ASP A 95 -1.07 -6.66 -7.36
C ASP A 95 -0.37 -5.99 -8.56
N LEU A 96 -0.25 -6.71 -9.67
CA LEU A 96 0.50 -6.30 -10.85
C LEU A 96 -0.44 -5.81 -11.96
N ASN A 97 -0.55 -4.50 -12.09
CA ASN A 97 -1.26 -3.85 -13.19
C ASN A 97 -0.27 -3.39 -14.27
N LEU A 98 0.14 -4.32 -15.13
CA LEU A 98 1.24 -4.10 -16.10
C LEU A 98 0.74 -3.62 -17.47
N PRO A 99 1.55 -2.83 -18.21
CA PRO A 99 1.22 -2.43 -19.57
C PRO A 99 1.09 -3.64 -20.51
N LEU A 100 0.05 -3.65 -21.35
CA LEU A 100 -0.14 -4.70 -22.36
C LEU A 100 0.99 -4.77 -23.41
N SER A 101 1.75 -3.69 -23.55
CA SER A 101 2.90 -3.61 -24.45
C SER A 101 4.20 -4.17 -23.85
N MET A 102 4.20 -4.53 -22.56
CA MET A 102 5.38 -5.04 -21.87
C MET A 102 5.85 -6.35 -22.51
N THR A 103 7.14 -6.44 -22.83
CA THR A 103 7.74 -7.68 -23.34
C THR A 103 8.15 -8.63 -22.21
N ARG A 104 8.46 -9.87 -22.56
CA ARG A 104 8.98 -10.87 -21.62
C ARG A 104 10.25 -10.38 -20.93
N GLU A 105 11.19 -9.84 -21.70
CA GLU A 105 12.52 -9.42 -21.24
C GLU A 105 12.39 -8.25 -20.26
N GLU A 106 11.45 -7.34 -20.53
CA GLU A 106 11.13 -6.21 -19.65
C GLU A 106 10.53 -6.68 -18.32
N PHE A 107 9.63 -7.65 -18.37
CA PHE A 107 9.06 -8.26 -17.17
C PHE A 107 10.13 -9.00 -16.35
N GLU A 108 11.01 -9.75 -17.01
CA GLU A 108 12.13 -10.45 -16.36
C GLU A 108 13.07 -9.47 -15.66
N ALA A 109 13.40 -8.33 -16.29
CA ALA A 109 14.21 -7.28 -15.67
C ALA A 109 13.53 -6.65 -14.45
N LEU A 110 12.23 -6.33 -14.56
CA LEU A 110 11.43 -5.81 -13.44
C LEU A 110 11.42 -6.82 -12.27
N TRP A 111 11.08 -8.07 -12.56
CA TRP A 111 10.88 -9.11 -11.56
C TRP A 111 12.18 -9.50 -10.86
N ALA A 112 13.31 -9.56 -11.59
CA ALA A 112 14.61 -9.85 -11.00
C ALA A 112 15.00 -8.81 -9.94
N VAL A 113 14.69 -7.53 -10.17
CA VAL A 113 14.91 -6.49 -9.16
C VAL A 113 13.96 -6.68 -7.99
N MET A 114 12.66 -6.82 -8.23
CA MET A 114 11.68 -7.00 -7.15
C MET A 114 12.02 -8.19 -6.26
N HIS A 115 12.46 -9.31 -6.86
CA HIS A 115 12.95 -10.48 -6.13
C HIS A 115 14.13 -10.13 -5.22
N ARG A 116 15.15 -9.45 -5.76
CA ARG A 116 16.34 -9.06 -5.01
C ARG A 116 16.03 -8.09 -3.86
N GLU A 117 15.09 -7.16 -4.04
CA GLU A 117 14.72 -6.22 -2.97
C GLU A 117 13.88 -6.87 -1.85
N CYS A 118 13.40 -8.11 -2.04
CA CYS A 118 12.68 -8.88 -1.03
C CYS A 118 13.54 -9.94 -0.31
N ASP A 119 14.80 -10.13 -0.71
CA ASP A 119 15.78 -11.03 -0.06
C ASP A 119 16.43 -10.34 1.15
#